data_AF-A0A7V4BLL4-F1
#
_entry.id   AF-A0A7V4BLL4-F1
#
_cell.length_a   1.000
_cell.length_b   1.000
_cell.length_c   1.000
_cell.angle_alpha   90.00
_cell.angle_beta   90.00
_cell.angle_gamma   90.00
#
_symmetry.space_group_name_H-M   'P 1'
#
loop_
_entity.id
_entity.type
_entity.pdbx_description
1 polymer ?
#
loop_
_entity_poly.entity_id
_entity_poly.type
_entity_poly.pdbx_seq_one_letter_code
_entity_poly.pdbx_strand_id
1 'polypeptide(L)'
;MNTSVSESLVRLIALYLSTLKGTEKRAVISSLTTHLQSFIANIDKATLFNLSEEHSKNISEGKTTIEKLIHEITDEIKSSAREKDKIMFLLVLLYITKYFEDIGKTILPEKIAAALGIDEENYLQYRLFVTTEDPLAINSPDYIVFSSETTDQSDKLEGRWIEDREQPQIKNINYLTIGNFKGKLLIMYVRSVQSFVIRCMEDNQKETKNEKLNKCSFLIVGPGSSVRLNGQNILTYSDIKRKYIRQNAQRIVTLSVNY
;
A
#
# COMPACT_ATOMS: atom_id res chain seq x y z
N MET A 1 3.44 -9.97 -6.52
CA MET A 1 4.77 -10.33 -6.01
C MET A 1 5.07 -11.73 -6.49
N ASN A 2 6.24 -11.97 -7.08
CA ASN A 2 6.64 -13.34 -7.43
C ASN A 2 6.99 -14.14 -6.16
N THR A 3 7.15 -15.46 -6.29
CA THR A 3 7.41 -16.36 -5.16
C THR A 3 8.73 -16.05 -4.46
N SER A 4 9.82 -15.86 -5.22
CA SER A 4 11.14 -15.55 -4.67
C SER A 4 11.15 -14.25 -3.84
N VAL A 5 10.57 -13.15 -4.33
CA VAL A 5 10.49 -11.90 -3.57
C VAL A 5 9.62 -12.06 -2.31
N SER A 6 8.57 -12.89 -2.39
CA SER A 6 7.76 -13.21 -1.22
C SER A 6 8.56 -13.98 -0.17
N GLU A 7 9.35 -14.96 -0.58
CA GLU A 7 10.25 -15.73 0.30
C GLU A 7 11.33 -14.83 0.92
N SER A 8 11.96 -13.96 0.14
CA SER A 8 12.93 -12.97 0.64
C SER A 8 12.30 -12.03 1.68
N LEU A 9 11.04 -11.61 1.45
CA LEU A 9 10.28 -10.80 2.42
C LEU A 9 10.02 -11.58 3.71
N VAL A 10 9.58 -12.84 3.62
CA VAL A 10 9.40 -13.70 4.80
C VAL A 10 10.69 -13.85 5.58
N ARG A 11 11.82 -14.10 4.91
CA ARG A 11 13.14 -14.20 5.54
C ARG A 11 13.53 -12.91 6.25
N LEU A 12 13.32 -11.75 5.61
CA LEU A 12 13.62 -10.46 6.24
C LEU A 12 12.74 -10.21 7.48
N ILE A 13 11.45 -10.53 7.41
CA ILE A 13 10.53 -10.40 8.54
C ILE A 13 10.95 -11.34 9.67
N ALA A 14 11.27 -12.59 9.35
CA ALA A 14 11.74 -13.58 10.31
C ALA A 14 13.05 -13.15 10.98
N LEU A 15 13.95 -12.49 10.24
CA LEU A 15 15.17 -11.89 10.79
C LEU A 15 14.86 -10.77 11.80
N TYR A 16 13.92 -9.87 11.51
CA TYR A 16 13.52 -8.87 12.51
C TYR A 16 12.87 -9.52 13.73
N LEU A 17 12.03 -10.54 13.53
CA LEU A 17 11.42 -11.32 14.60
C LEU A 17 12.44 -12.09 15.45
N SER A 18 13.62 -12.42 14.92
CA SER A 18 14.67 -13.11 15.68
C SER A 18 15.28 -12.24 16.78
N THR A 19 15.06 -10.92 16.72
CA THR A 19 15.47 -9.98 17.77
C THR A 19 14.51 -9.97 18.97
N LEU A 20 13.33 -10.58 18.83
CA LEU A 20 12.30 -10.68 19.87
C LEU A 20 12.46 -11.97 20.67
N LYS A 21 11.99 -11.97 21.93
CA LYS A 21 12.06 -13.15 22.82
C LYS A 21 10.70 -13.51 23.41
N GLY A 22 10.52 -14.80 23.71
CA GLY A 22 9.42 -15.30 24.55
C GLY A 22 8.01 -14.96 24.04
N THR A 23 7.19 -14.39 24.93
CA THR A 23 5.78 -14.08 24.70
C THR A 23 5.57 -12.93 23.71
N GLU A 24 6.46 -11.93 23.73
CA GLU A 24 6.46 -10.78 22.79
C GLU A 24 6.52 -11.28 21.34
N LYS A 25 7.48 -12.15 21.03
CA LYS A 25 7.65 -12.76 19.71
C LYS A 25 6.38 -13.46 19.23
N ARG A 26 5.74 -14.25 20.09
CA ARG A 26 4.51 -15.00 19.75
C ARG A 26 3.34 -14.06 19.48
N ALA A 27 3.19 -12.98 20.25
CA ALA A 27 2.14 -12.00 20.06
C ALA A 27 2.30 -11.28 18.70
N VAL A 28 3.51 -10.82 18.40
CA VAL A 28 3.82 -10.13 17.14
C VAL A 28 3.62 -11.04 15.93
N ILE A 29 4.10 -12.29 15.99
CA ILE A 29 3.88 -13.28 14.92
C ILE A 29 2.39 -13.51 14.68
N SER A 30 1.59 -13.64 15.74
CA SER A 30 0.16 -13.86 15.61
C SER A 30 -0.55 -12.69 14.91
N SER A 31 -0.18 -11.45 15.27
CA SER A 31 -0.71 -10.24 14.62
C SER A 31 -0.25 -10.15 13.16
N LEU A 32 1.07 -10.18 12.91
CA LEU A 32 1.66 -10.03 11.58
C LEU A 32 1.17 -11.08 10.59
N THR A 33 1.04 -12.35 10.99
CA THR A 33 0.62 -13.42 10.08
C THR A 33 -0.75 -13.11 9.45
N THR A 34 -1.68 -12.56 10.23
CA THR A 34 -3.02 -12.22 9.75
C THR A 34 -2.97 -11.14 8.65
N HIS A 35 -2.06 -10.19 8.78
CA HIS A 35 -1.84 -9.12 7.81
C HIS A 35 -1.04 -9.60 6.59
N LEU A 36 0.01 -10.39 6.80
CA LEU A 36 0.87 -10.93 5.75
C LEU A 36 0.16 -11.90 4.82
N GLN A 37 -0.85 -12.63 5.31
CA GLN A 37 -1.72 -13.47 4.47
C GLN A 37 -2.47 -12.71 3.37
N SER A 38 -2.52 -11.37 3.45
CA SER A 38 -3.07 -10.50 2.39
C SER A 38 -2.11 -10.36 1.20
N PHE A 39 -0.82 -10.60 1.42
CA PHE A 39 0.25 -10.35 0.45
C PHE A 39 0.97 -11.63 0.01
N ILE A 40 1.11 -12.58 0.92
CA ILE A 40 1.88 -13.80 0.74
C ILE A 40 0.93 -14.96 0.95
N ALA A 41 0.63 -15.68 -0.13
CA ALA A 41 -0.19 -16.87 -0.07
C ALA A 41 0.50 -17.94 0.80
N ASN A 42 -0.29 -18.68 1.58
CA ASN A 42 0.14 -19.82 2.38
C ASN A 42 1.16 -19.52 3.49
N ILE A 43 1.35 -18.26 3.89
CA ILE A 43 2.17 -17.96 5.07
C ILE A 43 1.42 -18.34 6.35
N ASP A 44 2.10 -19.06 7.24
CA ASP A 44 1.59 -19.45 8.55
C ASP A 44 2.52 -19.05 9.70
N LYS A 45 1.97 -19.14 10.92
CA LYS A 45 2.69 -18.76 12.14
C LYS A 45 3.91 -19.65 12.40
N ALA A 46 3.82 -20.94 12.04
CA ALA A 46 4.87 -21.91 12.30
C ALA A 46 6.11 -21.61 11.43
N THR A 47 5.90 -21.25 10.17
CA THR A 47 6.95 -20.86 9.22
C THR A 47 7.72 -19.65 9.72
N LEU A 48 7.01 -18.57 10.10
CA LEU A 48 7.65 -17.37 10.66
C LEU A 48 8.38 -17.65 11.98
N PHE A 49 7.79 -18.49 12.84
CA PHE A 49 8.41 -18.86 14.11
C PHE A 49 9.70 -19.67 13.90
N ASN A 50 9.66 -20.70 13.06
CA ASN A 50 10.80 -21.58 12.80
C ASN A 50 11.97 -20.83 12.16
N LEU A 51 11.71 -20.02 11.11
CA LEU A 51 12.74 -19.22 10.46
C LEU A 51 13.38 -18.21 11.42
N SER A 52 12.58 -17.58 12.28
CA SER A 52 13.10 -16.62 13.25
C SER A 52 13.89 -17.29 14.38
N GLU A 53 13.55 -18.51 14.80
CA GLU A 53 14.39 -19.31 15.71
C GLU A 53 15.70 -19.74 15.04
N GLU A 54 15.65 -20.15 13.76
CA GLU A 54 16.84 -20.50 12.99
C GLU A 54 17.81 -19.31 12.89
N HIS A 55 17.31 -18.12 12.53
CA HIS A 55 18.12 -16.91 12.50
C HIS A 55 18.69 -16.55 13.89
N SER A 56 17.86 -16.63 14.95
CA SER A 56 18.31 -16.39 16.33
C SER A 56 19.46 -17.31 16.72
N LYS A 57 19.32 -18.61 16.40
CA LYS A 57 20.35 -19.62 16.63
C LYS A 57 21.63 -19.31 15.86
N ASN A 58 21.54 -19.09 14.55
CA ASN A 58 22.70 -18.80 13.70
C ASN A 58 23.45 -17.52 14.11
N ILE A 59 22.73 -16.50 14.57
CA ILE A 59 23.33 -15.26 15.11
C ILE A 59 24.02 -15.55 16.45
N SER A 60 23.35 -16.28 17.36
CA SER A 60 23.92 -16.59 18.68
C SER A 60 25.16 -17.49 18.62
N GLU A 61 25.22 -18.38 17.63
CA GLU A 61 26.38 -19.26 17.35
C GLU A 61 27.49 -18.54 16.57
N GLY A 62 27.33 -17.25 16.24
CA GLY A 62 28.32 -16.47 15.50
C GLY A 62 28.50 -16.90 14.03
N LYS A 63 27.58 -17.69 13.47
CA LYS A 63 27.64 -18.15 12.07
C LYS A 63 27.35 -17.04 11.07
N THR A 64 26.59 -16.03 11.47
CA THR A 64 26.19 -14.89 10.63
C THR A 64 25.86 -13.68 11.48
N THR A 65 25.69 -12.51 10.84
CA THR A 65 25.24 -11.27 11.48
C THR A 65 23.94 -10.79 10.84
N ILE A 66 23.17 -9.96 11.58
CA ILE A 66 21.94 -9.35 11.05
C ILE A 66 22.24 -8.54 9.79
N GLU A 67 23.31 -7.74 9.80
CA GLU A 67 23.72 -6.91 8.67
C GLU A 67 24.05 -7.74 7.44
N LYS A 68 24.77 -8.87 7.62
CA LYS A 68 25.11 -9.78 6.53
C LYS A 68 23.85 -10.41 5.92
N LEU A 69 22.91 -10.86 6.75
CA LEU A 69 21.64 -11.43 6.27
C LEU A 69 20.77 -10.40 5.56
N ILE A 70 20.71 -9.15 6.06
CA ILE A 70 20.02 -8.06 5.36
C ILE A 70 20.65 -7.84 3.99
N HIS A 71 21.97 -7.78 3.91
CA HIS A 71 22.68 -7.57 2.65
C HIS A 71 22.45 -8.71 1.65
N GLU A 72 22.52 -9.97 2.10
CA GLU A 72 22.25 -11.14 1.25
C GLU A 72 20.82 -11.11 0.69
N ILE A 73 19.83 -10.79 1.54
CA ILE A 73 18.42 -10.70 1.12
C ILE A 73 18.20 -9.54 0.15
N THR A 74 18.77 -8.36 0.41
CA THR A 74 18.57 -7.20 -0.47
C THR A 74 19.28 -7.37 -1.81
N ASP A 75 20.46 -7.99 -1.85
CA ASP A 75 21.18 -8.30 -3.09
C ASP A 75 20.44 -9.34 -3.94
N GLU A 76 19.86 -10.37 -3.31
CA GLU A 76 19.02 -11.36 -3.98
C GLU A 76 17.82 -10.68 -4.66
N ILE A 77 17.11 -9.79 -3.96
CA ILE A 77 15.99 -9.05 -4.53
C ILE A 77 16.46 -8.07 -5.61
N LYS A 78 17.55 -7.34 -5.36
CA LYS A 78 18.06 -6.34 -6.31
C LYS A 78 18.41 -6.95 -7.66
N SER A 79 19.01 -8.14 -7.64
CA SER A 79 19.49 -8.86 -8.82
C SER A 79 18.39 -9.63 -9.57
N SER A 80 17.40 -10.16 -8.85
CA SER A 80 16.40 -11.08 -9.43
C SER A 80 15.01 -10.47 -9.64
N ALA A 81 14.65 -9.43 -8.88
CA ALA A 81 13.29 -8.89 -8.88
C ALA A 81 13.08 -7.84 -9.96
N ARG A 82 11.89 -7.86 -10.58
CA ARG A 82 11.43 -6.75 -11.43
C ARG A 82 11.16 -5.53 -10.56
N GLU A 83 11.28 -4.35 -11.15
CA GLU A 83 11.06 -3.08 -10.44
C GLU A 83 9.70 -3.02 -9.73
N LYS A 84 8.65 -3.53 -10.37
CA LYS A 84 7.30 -3.65 -9.79
C LYS A 84 7.27 -4.48 -8.50
N ASP A 85 8.06 -5.56 -8.45
CA ASP A 85 8.12 -6.43 -7.28
C ASP A 85 8.98 -5.81 -6.17
N LYS A 86 10.04 -5.05 -6.50
CA LYS A 86 10.82 -4.27 -5.53
C LYS A 86 9.97 -3.20 -4.84
N ILE A 87 9.15 -2.47 -5.61
CA ILE A 87 8.20 -1.50 -5.07
C ILE A 87 7.19 -2.19 -4.14
N MET A 88 6.60 -3.31 -4.59
CA MET A 88 5.65 -4.07 -3.77
C MET A 88 6.31 -4.55 -2.46
N PHE A 89 7.53 -5.08 -2.54
CA PHE A 89 8.30 -5.49 -1.37
C PHE A 89 8.46 -4.36 -0.37
N LEU A 90 8.87 -3.18 -0.81
CA LEU A 90 9.06 -2.02 0.06
C LEU A 90 7.74 -1.52 0.66
N LEU A 91 6.64 -1.50 -0.11
CA LEU A 91 5.33 -1.10 0.39
C LEU A 91 4.85 -2.02 1.52
N VAL A 92 5.04 -3.34 1.37
CA VAL A 92 4.68 -4.31 2.42
C VAL A 92 5.60 -4.13 3.63
N LEU A 93 6.90 -3.92 3.43
CA LEU A 93 7.86 -3.67 4.51
C LEU A 93 7.49 -2.40 5.31
N LEU A 94 7.15 -1.31 4.63
CA LEU A 94 6.71 -0.06 5.27
C LEU A 94 5.42 -0.29 6.07
N TYR A 95 4.49 -1.06 5.53
CA TYR A 95 3.23 -1.36 6.20
C TYR A 95 3.43 -2.16 7.49
N ILE A 96 4.32 -3.16 7.47
CA ILE A 96 4.61 -3.93 8.69
C ILE A 96 5.48 -3.17 9.69
N THR A 97 6.22 -2.15 9.26
CA THR A 97 7.15 -1.39 10.13
C THR A 97 6.40 -0.79 11.32
N LYS A 98 5.17 -0.31 11.12
CA LYS A 98 4.29 0.20 12.18
C LYS A 98 4.15 -0.79 13.36
N TYR A 99 4.02 -2.09 13.09
CA TYR A 99 3.87 -3.12 14.14
C TYR A 99 5.14 -3.33 14.97
N PHE A 100 6.31 -3.09 14.38
CA PHE A 100 7.58 -3.14 15.10
C PHE A 100 7.83 -1.84 15.87
N GLU A 101 7.45 -0.69 15.30
CA GLU A 101 7.51 0.60 15.98
C GLU A 101 6.59 0.63 17.22
N ASP A 102 5.39 0.06 17.15
CA ASP A 102 4.44 -0.04 18.26
C ASP A 102 5.00 -0.78 19.49
N ILE A 103 5.96 -1.69 19.29
CA ILE A 103 6.66 -2.42 20.36
C ILE A 103 8.06 -1.85 20.66
N GLY A 104 8.37 -0.65 20.17
CA GLY A 104 9.64 0.04 20.40
C GLY A 104 10.83 -0.58 19.68
N LYS A 105 10.61 -1.30 18.57
CA LYS A 105 11.66 -1.92 17.75
C LYS A 105 11.84 -1.15 16.46
N THR A 106 13.08 -0.79 16.16
CA THR A 106 13.41 -0.04 14.94
C THR A 106 13.71 -0.99 13.78
N ILE A 107 12.91 -0.88 12.73
CA ILE A 107 13.28 -1.37 11.39
C ILE A 107 13.90 -0.20 10.63
N LEU A 108 14.84 -0.47 9.73
CA LEU A 108 15.51 0.56 8.91
C LEU A 108 15.06 0.42 7.44
N PRO A 109 13.78 0.72 7.12
CA PRO A 109 13.26 0.52 5.77
C PRO A 109 13.95 1.42 4.73
N GLU A 110 14.46 2.59 5.14
CA GLU A 110 15.24 3.50 4.29
C GLU A 110 16.52 2.84 3.76
N LYS A 111 17.29 2.16 4.63
CA LYS A 111 18.51 1.47 4.22
C LYS A 111 18.20 0.33 3.24
N ILE A 112 17.07 -0.35 3.46
CA ILE A 112 16.60 -1.40 2.56
C ILE A 112 16.18 -0.80 1.21
N ALA A 113 15.45 0.31 1.20
CA ALA A 113 15.08 1.02 -0.03
C ALA A 113 16.32 1.41 -0.85
N ALA A 114 17.31 2.02 -0.20
CA ALA A 114 18.58 2.38 -0.83
C ALA A 114 19.31 1.15 -1.40
N ALA A 115 19.36 0.04 -0.66
CA ALA A 115 19.97 -1.21 -1.12
C ALA A 115 19.28 -1.76 -2.39
N LEU A 116 17.95 -1.66 -2.45
CA LEU A 116 17.13 -2.06 -3.61
C LEU A 116 17.29 -1.14 -4.82
N GLY A 117 17.96 0.01 -4.67
CA GLY A 117 18.15 1.02 -5.71
C GLY A 117 16.99 2.01 -5.84
N ILE A 118 16.16 2.14 -4.79
CA ILE A 118 15.08 3.12 -4.71
C ILE A 118 15.67 4.41 -4.14
N ASP A 119 15.55 5.51 -4.87
CA ASP A 119 16.01 6.83 -4.43
C ASP A 119 15.18 7.37 -3.26
N GLU A 120 15.74 8.36 -2.57
CA GLU A 120 15.16 8.96 -1.37
C GLU A 120 13.80 9.63 -1.65
N GLU A 121 13.64 10.29 -2.80
CA GLU A 121 12.37 10.95 -3.17
C GLU A 121 11.23 9.93 -3.28
N ASN A 122 11.47 8.84 -4.03
CA ASN A 122 10.51 7.74 -4.15
C ASN A 122 10.26 7.05 -2.81
N TYR A 123 11.30 6.84 -1.99
CA TYR A 123 11.14 6.26 -0.65
C TYR A 123 10.23 7.12 0.23
N LEU A 124 10.44 8.44 0.29
CA LEU A 124 9.61 9.36 1.06
C LEU A 124 8.16 9.37 0.56
N GLN A 125 7.97 9.32 -0.76
CA GLN A 125 6.65 9.23 -1.38
C GLN A 125 5.92 7.93 -0.98
N TYR A 126 6.61 6.79 -1.02
CA TYR A 126 6.06 5.49 -0.61
C TYR A 126 5.77 5.44 0.88
N ARG A 127 6.66 5.98 1.71
CA ARG A 127 6.45 6.08 3.15
C ARG A 127 5.21 6.89 3.45
N LEU A 128 5.09 8.10 2.90
CA LEU A 128 3.90 8.94 3.06
C LEU A 128 2.64 8.20 2.61
N PHE A 129 2.67 7.57 1.43
CA PHE A 129 1.54 6.80 0.91
C PHE A 129 1.07 5.68 1.85
N VAL A 130 1.99 5.01 2.56
CA VAL A 130 1.70 3.89 3.47
C VAL A 130 1.32 4.35 4.87
N THR A 131 1.91 5.44 5.37
CA THR A 131 1.70 5.90 6.75
C THR A 131 0.54 6.87 6.90
N THR A 132 0.08 7.51 5.82
CA THR A 132 -1.04 8.44 5.91
C THR A 132 -2.31 7.73 6.39
N GLU A 133 -2.93 8.27 7.44
CA GLU A 133 -4.23 7.84 7.95
C GLU A 133 -5.38 8.64 7.33
N ASP A 134 -5.16 9.93 7.02
CA ASP A 134 -6.11 10.76 6.29
C ASP A 134 -5.63 11.06 4.86
N PRO A 135 -6.21 10.40 3.83
CA PRO A 135 -5.90 10.65 2.42
C PRO A 135 -6.05 12.10 1.99
N LEU A 136 -6.88 12.87 2.70
CA LEU A 136 -7.21 14.26 2.35
C LEU A 136 -6.15 15.24 2.81
N ALA A 137 -5.33 14.86 3.80
CA ALA A 137 -4.18 15.63 4.25
C ALA A 137 -3.03 15.59 3.24
N ILE A 138 -3.02 14.64 2.28
CA ILE A 138 -2.00 14.58 1.23
C ILE A 138 -2.31 15.63 0.17
N ASN A 139 -1.72 16.81 0.31
CA ASN A 139 -1.78 17.86 -0.71
C ASN A 139 -0.72 17.66 -1.81
N SER A 140 -0.74 16.50 -2.48
CA SER A 140 0.17 16.20 -3.59
C SER A 140 -0.58 15.72 -4.83
N PRO A 141 -0.18 16.19 -6.04
CA PRO A 141 -0.82 15.83 -7.31
C PRO A 141 -0.57 14.38 -7.72
N ASP A 142 0.39 13.71 -7.09
CA ASP A 142 0.70 12.32 -7.40
C ASP A 142 -0.29 11.33 -6.78
N TYR A 143 -1.27 11.84 -6.02
CA TYR A 143 -2.27 11.06 -5.33
C TYR A 143 -3.69 11.37 -5.81
N ILE A 144 -4.50 10.32 -5.94
CA ILE A 144 -5.93 10.40 -6.28
C ILE A 144 -6.71 9.67 -5.19
N VAL A 145 -7.77 10.30 -4.69
CA VAL A 145 -8.64 9.71 -3.68
C VAL A 145 -9.97 9.31 -4.31
N PHE A 146 -10.34 8.04 -4.20
CA PHE A 146 -11.68 7.58 -4.55
C PHE A 146 -12.46 7.32 -3.27
N SER A 147 -13.73 7.71 -3.24
CA SER A 147 -14.63 7.46 -2.10
C SER A 147 -15.95 6.88 -2.58
N SER A 148 -16.69 6.24 -1.68
CA SER A 148 -18.05 5.78 -1.95
C SER A 148 -18.99 6.91 -2.37
N GLU A 149 -20.02 6.58 -3.15
CA GLU A 149 -21.20 7.45 -3.29
C GLU A 149 -21.93 7.48 -1.95
N THR A 150 -21.68 8.50 -1.14
CA THR A 150 -22.63 8.91 -0.11
C THR A 150 -23.75 9.65 -0.80
N THR A 151 -24.61 8.91 -1.50
CA THR A 151 -25.93 9.40 -1.85
C THR A 151 -26.83 9.22 -0.62
N ASP A 152 -26.80 10.18 0.30
CA ASP A 152 -28.06 10.54 0.96
C ASP A 152 -28.93 11.18 -0.12
N GLN A 153 -29.77 10.36 -0.73
CA GLN A 153 -30.84 10.84 -1.62
C GLN A 153 -32.13 11.13 -0.84
N SER A 154 -32.12 11.05 0.50
CA SER A 154 -33.29 11.34 1.33
C SER A 154 -33.79 12.78 1.17
N ASP A 155 -32.91 13.73 0.88
CA ASP A 155 -33.26 15.16 0.90
C ASP A 155 -33.53 15.73 -0.51
N LYS A 156 -33.45 14.92 -1.57
CA LYS A 156 -33.73 15.37 -2.95
C LYS A 156 -35.21 15.49 -3.30
N LEU A 157 -36.12 15.21 -2.36
CA LEU A 157 -37.56 15.32 -2.58
C LEU A 157 -38.24 16.50 -1.87
N GLU A 158 -37.53 17.28 -1.06
CA GLU A 158 -38.07 18.49 -0.44
C GLU A 158 -37.15 19.69 -0.72
N GLY A 159 -37.34 20.36 -1.87
CA GLY A 159 -36.61 21.61 -2.11
C GLY A 159 -36.27 21.98 -3.55
N ARG A 160 -36.89 21.37 -4.58
CA ARG A 160 -36.61 21.67 -6.00
C ARG A 160 -36.92 23.10 -6.48
N TRP A 161 -37.13 24.09 -5.61
CA TRP A 161 -37.60 25.42 -6.01
C TRP A 161 -36.81 26.61 -5.43
N ILE A 162 -35.80 26.38 -4.61
CA ILE A 162 -34.93 27.44 -4.09
C ILE A 162 -33.51 26.88 -4.22
N GLU A 163 -32.57 27.66 -4.76
CA GLU A 163 -31.14 27.32 -4.97
C GLU A 163 -30.70 26.95 -6.41
N ASP A 164 -31.35 27.49 -7.45
CA ASP A 164 -30.71 27.70 -8.77
C ASP A 164 -29.64 28.83 -8.74
N ARG A 165 -29.08 29.15 -7.57
CA ARG A 165 -28.09 30.23 -7.38
C ARG A 165 -26.97 29.90 -6.40
N GLU A 166 -26.74 28.63 -6.07
CA GLU A 166 -25.46 28.30 -5.46
C GLU A 166 -24.39 28.21 -6.56
N GLN A 167 -23.40 29.10 -6.46
CA GLN A 167 -22.16 29.00 -7.23
C GLN A 167 -21.66 27.55 -7.17
N PRO A 168 -21.12 26.98 -8.27
CA PRO A 168 -20.56 25.65 -8.24
C PRO A 168 -19.42 25.66 -7.21
N GLN A 169 -19.71 25.22 -5.99
CA GLN A 169 -18.70 24.97 -4.98
C GLN A 169 -17.68 24.09 -5.68
N ILE A 170 -16.43 24.54 -5.71
CA ILE A 170 -15.32 23.87 -6.38
C ILE A 170 -15.29 22.45 -5.82
N LYS A 171 -15.90 21.51 -6.55
CA LYS A 171 -15.92 20.10 -6.17
C LYS A 171 -14.48 19.70 -6.08
N ASN A 172 -14.06 19.38 -4.86
CA ASN A 172 -12.68 19.06 -4.53
C ASN A 172 -12.20 18.02 -5.57
N ILE A 173 -11.27 18.45 -6.43
CA ILE A 173 -10.97 17.82 -7.74
C ILE A 173 -10.43 16.39 -7.56
N ASN A 174 -10.08 16.05 -6.33
CA ASN A 174 -9.49 14.79 -5.94
C ASN A 174 -10.48 13.64 -5.82
N TYR A 175 -11.79 13.87 -5.69
CA TYR A 175 -12.76 12.79 -5.42
C TYR A 175 -13.35 12.18 -6.67
N LEU A 176 -13.42 10.85 -6.71
CA LEU A 176 -14.27 10.13 -7.64
C LEU A 176 -15.16 9.20 -6.83
N THR A 177 -16.44 9.27 -7.15
CA THR A 177 -17.46 8.44 -6.57
C THR A 177 -17.57 7.13 -7.34
N ILE A 178 -17.37 6.00 -6.67
CA ILE A 178 -17.53 4.68 -7.26
C ILE A 178 -18.87 4.11 -6.79
N GLY A 179 -19.79 3.87 -7.72
CA GLY A 179 -21.01 3.10 -7.43
C GLY A 179 -20.66 1.69 -6.97
N ASN A 180 -21.32 1.18 -5.93
CA ASN A 180 -21.12 -0.16 -5.34
C ASN A 180 -19.81 -0.38 -4.56
N PHE A 181 -18.99 0.65 -4.28
CA PHE A 181 -17.85 0.53 -3.36
C PHE A 181 -18.13 1.31 -2.08
N LYS A 182 -18.02 0.62 -0.93
CA LYS A 182 -18.05 1.26 0.38
C LYS A 182 -16.62 1.46 0.87
N GLY A 183 -16.19 2.72 0.99
CA GLY A 183 -14.95 3.14 1.62
C GLY A 183 -14.10 4.10 0.80
N LYS A 184 -12.81 4.20 1.14
CA LYS A 184 -11.84 5.09 0.48
C LYS A 184 -10.66 4.33 -0.11
N LEU A 185 -10.26 4.68 -1.33
CA LEU A 185 -9.03 4.24 -1.97
C LEU A 185 -8.09 5.42 -2.13
N LEU A 186 -6.82 5.21 -1.79
CA LEU A 186 -5.74 6.12 -2.09
C LEU A 186 -4.93 5.53 -3.25
N ILE A 187 -4.75 6.29 -4.32
CA ILE A 187 -4.05 5.85 -5.53
C ILE A 187 -2.84 6.74 -5.76
N MET A 188 -1.69 6.13 -6.01
CA MET A 188 -0.42 6.82 -6.29
C MET A 188 0.10 6.39 -7.66
N TYR A 189 0.57 7.34 -8.48
CA TYR A 189 1.26 7.01 -9.72
C TYR A 189 2.75 6.74 -9.46
N VAL A 190 3.26 5.62 -9.97
CA VAL A 190 4.68 5.26 -9.87
C VAL A 190 5.31 5.30 -11.26
N ARG A 191 6.16 6.31 -11.46
CA ARG A 191 6.76 6.64 -12.75
C ARG A 191 7.67 5.54 -13.28
N SER A 192 8.50 4.94 -12.43
CA SER A 192 9.50 3.92 -12.82
C SER A 192 8.89 2.68 -13.47
N VAL A 193 7.63 2.36 -13.16
CA VAL A 193 6.89 1.21 -13.69
C VAL A 193 5.65 1.60 -14.48
N GLN A 194 5.43 2.90 -14.71
CA GLN A 194 4.27 3.48 -15.42
C GLN A 194 2.91 2.91 -14.95
N SER A 195 2.81 2.63 -13.65
CA SER A 195 1.68 1.91 -13.05
C SER A 195 1.11 2.69 -11.87
N PHE A 196 -0.14 2.41 -11.52
CA PHE A 196 -0.78 2.97 -10.33
C PHE A 196 -0.72 1.97 -9.19
N VAL A 197 -0.42 2.44 -7.98
CA VAL A 197 -0.54 1.69 -6.74
C VAL A 197 -1.82 2.13 -6.05
N ILE A 198 -2.68 1.17 -5.71
CA ILE A 198 -3.94 1.40 -5.01
C ILE A 198 -3.80 0.86 -3.59
N ARG A 199 -4.11 1.68 -2.59
CA ARG A 199 -4.21 1.32 -1.18
C ARG A 199 -5.66 1.49 -0.72
N CYS A 200 -6.23 0.48 -0.09
CA CYS A 200 -7.52 0.64 0.61
C CYS A 200 -7.29 1.25 1.99
N MET A 201 -8.08 2.26 2.32
CA MET A 201 -7.96 3.01 3.59
C MET A 201 -8.90 2.48 4.68
N GLU A 202 -9.95 1.73 4.31
CA GLU A 202 -10.89 1.15 5.26
C GLU A 202 -10.73 -0.37 5.34
N ASP A 203 -10.56 -0.87 6.57
CA ASP A 203 -10.69 -2.28 6.91
C ASP A 203 -12.18 -2.66 6.90
N ASN A 204 -12.76 -2.75 5.71
CA ASN A 204 -14.07 -3.39 5.57
C ASN A 204 -13.86 -4.92 5.65
N GLN A 205 -13.64 -5.41 6.88
CA GLN A 205 -13.92 -6.80 7.23
C GLN A 205 -15.41 -7.06 7.01
N LYS A 206 -15.82 -7.44 5.80
CA LYS A 206 -17.03 -8.25 5.60
C LYS A 206 -16.79 -9.27 4.50
N GLU A 207 -16.88 -10.53 4.90
CA GLU A 207 -16.90 -11.69 4.00
C GLU A 207 -17.89 -11.47 2.86
N THR A 208 -17.52 -11.89 1.64
CA THR A 208 -18.48 -12.47 0.68
C THR A 208 -17.73 -13.24 -0.40
N LYS A 209 -18.35 -14.33 -0.86
CA LYS A 209 -17.77 -15.36 -1.72
C LYS A 209 -17.67 -14.91 -3.18
N ASN A 210 -16.70 -15.55 -3.84
CA ASN A 210 -16.41 -15.59 -5.29
C ASN A 210 -15.72 -14.33 -5.84
N GLU A 211 -14.40 -14.49 -6.00
CA GLU A 211 -13.38 -13.47 -6.31
C GLU A 211 -13.26 -12.35 -5.27
N LYS A 212 -12.58 -12.73 -4.19
CA LYS A 212 -12.29 -11.90 -3.04
C LYS A 212 -11.31 -10.77 -3.40
N LEU A 213 -11.75 -9.52 -3.27
CA LEU A 213 -10.88 -8.45 -2.75
C LEU A 213 -10.60 -8.76 -1.26
N ASN A 214 -9.96 -9.89 -0.98
CA ASN A 214 -9.58 -10.25 0.36
C ASN A 214 -8.40 -9.34 0.73
N LYS A 215 -8.65 -8.36 1.60
CA LYS A 215 -7.61 -7.57 2.27
C LYS A 215 -6.71 -6.80 1.28
N CYS A 216 -7.28 -5.87 0.51
CA CYS A 216 -6.51 -5.11 -0.46
C CYS A 216 -5.70 -4.00 0.22
N SER A 217 -4.58 -4.36 0.84
CA SER A 217 -3.69 -3.37 1.43
C SER A 217 -2.94 -2.60 0.32
N PHE A 218 -2.42 -3.30 -0.71
CA PHE A 218 -1.80 -2.68 -1.90
C PHE A 218 -2.08 -3.46 -3.19
N LEU A 219 -2.38 -2.78 -4.30
CA LEU A 219 -2.52 -3.37 -5.63
C LEU A 219 -1.82 -2.51 -6.68
N ILE A 220 -0.96 -3.10 -7.50
CA ILE A 220 -0.29 -2.38 -8.60
C ILE A 220 -0.97 -2.71 -9.95
N VAL A 221 -1.60 -1.68 -10.52
CA VAL A 221 -2.40 -1.72 -11.75
C VAL A 221 -1.60 -1.09 -12.89
N GLY A 222 -1.27 -1.91 -13.90
CA GLY A 222 -0.58 -1.46 -15.11
C GLY A 222 -1.55 -1.23 -16.28
N PRO A 223 -1.03 -0.79 -17.44
CA PRO A 223 -1.82 -0.63 -18.65
C PRO A 223 -2.66 -1.88 -18.99
N GLY A 224 -3.92 -1.68 -19.41
CA GLY A 224 -4.85 -2.75 -19.76
C GLY A 224 -5.49 -3.49 -18.57
N SER A 225 -5.14 -3.13 -17.33
CA SER A 225 -5.70 -3.77 -16.13
C SER A 225 -7.02 -3.14 -15.68
N SER A 226 -7.87 -3.94 -15.04
CA SER A 226 -9.10 -3.52 -14.37
C SER A 226 -9.11 -4.01 -12.93
N VAL A 227 -9.53 -3.14 -12.01
CA VAL A 227 -9.83 -3.49 -10.62
C VAL A 227 -11.26 -4.01 -10.56
N ARG A 228 -11.42 -5.21 -10.00
CA ARG A 228 -12.71 -5.85 -9.82
C ARG A 228 -13.07 -5.97 -8.34
N LEU A 229 -14.33 -5.73 -8.03
CA LEU A 229 -14.95 -6.01 -6.73
C LEU A 229 -16.19 -6.86 -6.97
N ASN A 230 -16.27 -8.01 -6.29
CA ASN A 230 -17.39 -8.96 -6.44
C ASN A 230 -17.67 -9.33 -7.91
N GLY A 231 -16.60 -9.58 -8.68
CA GLY A 231 -16.68 -9.89 -10.11
C GLY A 231 -17.03 -8.71 -11.04
N GLN A 232 -17.34 -7.53 -10.51
CA GLN A 232 -17.66 -6.33 -11.29
C GLN A 232 -16.44 -5.42 -11.44
N ASN A 233 -16.18 -4.92 -12.66
CA ASN A 233 -15.13 -3.91 -12.89
C ASN A 233 -15.56 -2.60 -12.21
N ILE A 234 -14.81 -2.17 -11.20
CA ILE A 234 -15.07 -0.91 -10.49
C ILE A 234 -14.17 0.24 -10.98
N LEU A 235 -13.02 -0.07 -11.57
CA LEU A 235 -12.05 0.92 -12.01
C LEU A 235 -11.10 0.33 -13.07
N THR A 236 -10.91 1.00 -14.20
CA THR A 236 -9.87 0.61 -15.17
C THR A 236 -8.62 1.48 -15.06
N TYR A 237 -7.47 0.97 -15.51
CA TYR A 237 -6.25 1.78 -15.65
C TYR A 237 -6.49 3.06 -16.45
N SER A 238 -7.28 2.97 -17.51
CA SER A 238 -7.63 4.10 -18.37
C SER A 238 -8.44 5.17 -17.62
N ASP A 239 -9.34 4.77 -16.72
CA ASP A 239 -10.12 5.68 -15.88
C ASP A 239 -9.21 6.45 -14.92
N ILE A 240 -8.30 5.74 -14.25
CA ILE A 240 -7.32 6.33 -13.34
C ILE A 240 -6.40 7.30 -14.10
N LYS A 241 -5.84 6.86 -15.23
CA LYS A 241 -4.93 7.66 -16.06
C LYS A 241 -5.61 8.93 -16.58
N ARG A 242 -6.84 8.83 -17.08
CA ARG A 242 -7.60 9.99 -17.57
C ARG A 242 -7.76 11.04 -16.47
N LYS A 243 -8.04 10.61 -15.24
CA LYS A 243 -8.18 11.53 -14.11
C LYS A 243 -6.86 12.13 -13.66
N TYR A 244 -5.82 11.31 -13.54
CA TYR A 244 -4.46 11.77 -13.24
C TYR A 244 -4.04 12.90 -14.20
N ILE A 245 -4.29 12.72 -15.51
CA ILE A 245 -3.99 13.74 -16.53
C ILE A 245 -4.86 14.99 -16.34
N ARG A 246 -6.16 14.86 -16.10
CA ARG A 246 -7.07 16.01 -15.90
C ARG A 246 -6.67 16.86 -14.69
N GLN A 247 -6.33 16.23 -13.56
CA GLN A 247 -5.87 16.91 -12.36
C GLN A 247 -4.57 17.70 -12.62
N ASN A 248 -3.61 17.08 -13.28
CA ASN A 248 -2.35 17.73 -13.62
C ASN A 248 -2.53 18.84 -14.67
N ALA A 249 -3.44 18.67 -15.64
CA ALA A 249 -3.74 19.67 -16.66
C ALA A 249 -4.45 20.91 -16.10
N GLN A 250 -5.38 20.76 -15.16
CA GLN A 250 -6.08 21.89 -14.53
C GLN A 250 -5.11 22.84 -13.82
N ARG A 251 -4.01 22.34 -13.25
CA ARG A 251 -2.96 23.17 -12.63
C ARG A 251 -2.14 23.99 -13.64
N ILE A 252 -1.85 23.44 -14.83
CA ILE A 252 -1.16 24.18 -15.90
C ILE A 252 -1.98 25.41 -16.30
N VAL A 253 -3.32 25.26 -16.33
CA VAL A 253 -4.23 26.36 -16.63
C VAL A 253 -4.32 27.35 -15.45
N THR A 254 -4.31 26.89 -14.19
CA THR A 254 -4.35 27.79 -13.02
C THR A 254 -3.08 28.66 -12.88
N LEU A 255 -1.92 28.22 -13.38
CA LEU A 255 -0.70 29.02 -13.42
C LEU A 255 -0.67 30.07 -14.55
N SER A 256 -1.62 30.01 -15.50
CA SER A 256 -1.70 30.94 -16.64
C SER A 256 -2.78 32.03 -16.51
N VAL A 257 -3.40 32.18 -15.34
CA VAL A 257 -4.35 33.26 -15.05
C VAL A 257 -3.83 34.09 -13.87
N ASN A 258 -2.74 34.81 -14.10
CA ASN A 258 -2.36 35.99 -13.33
C ASN A 258 -1.97 37.07 -14.34
N TYR A 259 -2.92 37.96 -14.64
CA TYR A 259 -2.69 39.28 -15.25
C TYR A 259 -3.24 40.32 -14.28
#